data_AF-A0A160FKQ5-F1
#
_entry.id   AF-A0A160FKQ5-F1
#
_cell.length_a   1.000
_cell.length_b   1.000
_cell.length_c   1.000
_cell.angle_alpha   90.00
_cell.angle_beta   90.00
_cell.angle_gamma   90.00
#
_symmetry.space_group_name_H-M   'P 1'
#
loop_
_entity.id
_entity.type
_entity.pdbx_description
1 polymer ?
#
loop_
_entity_poly.entity_id
_entity_poly.type
_entity_poly.pdbx_seq_one_letter_code
_entity_poly.pdbx_strand_id
1 'polypeptide(L)'
;MEVLFAAQAAVRDAVPAVVRRHRSADILTWRLLHQIEAEVLAEVAAAGPHSQRILNMLRAPAALDYPTDDRPVSFEGHDFVPIVFNAISDAWRCVD
;
A
#
# COMPACT_ATOMS: atom_id res chain seq x y z
N MET A 1 -5.00 16.41 -12.77
CA MET A 1 -5.39 16.10 -11.38
C MET A 1 -6.20 14.81 -11.32
N GLU A 2 -7.16 14.58 -12.23
CA GLU A 2 -7.96 13.34 -12.32
C GLU A 2 -7.14 12.04 -12.37
N VAL A 3 -5.99 12.04 -13.07
CA VAL A 3 -5.12 10.84 -13.16
C VAL A 3 -4.58 10.36 -11.81
N LEU A 4 -4.38 11.27 -10.85
CA LEU A 4 -3.91 10.92 -9.50
C LEU A 4 -5.05 10.29 -8.68
N PHE A 5 -6.25 10.87 -8.77
CA PHE A 5 -7.44 10.33 -8.12
C PHE A 5 -7.84 8.96 -8.71
N ALA A 6 -7.73 8.79 -10.03
CA ALA A 6 -7.95 7.51 -10.68
C ALA A 6 -6.96 6.44 -10.20
N ALA A 7 -5.67 6.80 -10.10
CA ALA A 7 -4.65 5.91 -9.57
C ALA A 7 -4.87 5.59 -8.07
N GLN A 8 -5.27 6.58 -7.28
CA GLN A 8 -5.61 6.38 -5.86
C GLN A 8 -6.84 5.47 -5.69
N ALA A 9 -7.86 5.64 -6.53
CA ALA A 9 -9.04 4.78 -6.53
C ALA A 9 -8.67 3.35 -6.92
N ALA A 10 -7.85 3.17 -7.96
CA ALA A 10 -7.35 1.86 -8.37
C ALA A 10 -6.53 1.17 -7.27
N VAL A 11 -5.66 1.91 -6.56
CA VAL A 11 -4.96 1.38 -5.37
C VAL A 11 -5.97 0.92 -4.32
N ARG A 12 -6.92 1.77 -3.94
CA ARG A 12 -7.91 1.44 -2.90
C ARG A 12 -8.78 0.23 -3.28
N ASP A 13 -9.06 0.03 -4.56
CA ASP A 13 -9.80 -1.12 -5.07
C ASP A 13 -8.97 -2.42 -5.09
N ALA A 14 -7.69 -2.33 -5.48
CA ALA A 14 -6.80 -3.48 -5.55
C ALA A 14 -6.30 -3.96 -4.18
N VAL A 15 -6.07 -3.04 -3.23
CA VAL A 15 -5.58 -3.34 -1.87
C VAL A 15 -6.37 -4.45 -1.18
N PRO A 16 -7.71 -4.41 -1.05
CA PRO A 16 -8.45 -5.46 -0.34
C PRO A 16 -8.31 -6.82 -1.01
N ALA A 17 -8.19 -6.90 -2.34
CA ALA A 17 -7.96 -8.16 -3.05
C ALA A 17 -6.60 -8.76 -2.69
N VAL A 18 -5.54 -7.96 -2.66
CA VAL A 18 -4.18 -8.39 -2.28
C VAL A 18 -4.11 -8.72 -0.80
N VAL A 19 -4.66 -7.88 0.08
CA VAL A 19 -4.75 -8.11 1.53
C VAL A 19 -5.44 -9.44 1.84
N ARG A 20 -6.54 -9.77 1.14
CA ARG A 20 -7.23 -11.06 1.30
C ARG A 20 -6.37 -12.26 0.92
N ARG A 21 -5.49 -12.14 -0.08
CA ARG A 21 -4.52 -13.20 -0.43
C ARG A 21 -3.53 -13.43 0.72
N HIS A 22 -3.14 -12.36 1.41
CA HIS A 22 -2.18 -12.37 2.51
C HIS A 22 -2.81 -12.58 3.89
N ARG A 23 -4.15 -12.70 4.01
CA ARG A 23 -4.88 -12.95 5.26
C ARG A 23 -4.43 -14.19 6.03
N SER A 24 -3.69 -15.09 5.39
CA SER A 24 -3.05 -16.24 6.05
C SER A 24 -1.96 -15.82 7.07
N ALA A 25 -1.46 -14.60 6.98
CA ALA A 25 -0.56 -14.03 7.98
C ALA A 25 -1.38 -13.50 9.17
N ASP A 26 -1.03 -13.93 10.38
CA ASP A 26 -1.72 -13.56 11.62
C ASP A 26 -1.52 -12.07 11.97
N ILE A 27 -0.37 -11.50 11.56
CA ILE A 27 0.00 -10.11 11.82
C ILE A 27 0.48 -9.41 10.54
N LEU A 28 0.12 -8.14 10.39
CA LEU A 28 0.66 -7.27 9.33
C LEU A 28 2.07 -6.81 9.75
N THR A 29 3.10 -7.43 9.17
CA THR A 29 4.51 -7.04 9.39
C THR A 29 4.97 -6.02 8.36
N TRP A 30 6.04 -5.27 8.65
CA TRP A 30 6.60 -4.33 7.68
C TRP A 30 7.01 -5.02 6.39
N ARG A 31 7.63 -6.20 6.49
CA ARG A 31 7.96 -7.03 5.34
C ARG A 31 6.73 -7.37 4.49
N LEU A 32 5.63 -7.75 5.13
CA LEU A 32 4.37 -8.05 4.45
C LEU A 32 3.75 -6.79 3.83
N LEU A 33 3.79 -5.66 4.54
CA LEU A 33 3.30 -4.37 4.05
C LEU A 33 4.01 -3.96 2.76
N HIS A 34 5.33 -4.09 2.70
CA HIS A 34 6.11 -3.80 1.50
C HIS A 34 5.83 -4.79 0.36
N GLN A 35 5.59 -6.07 0.67
CA GLN A 35 5.16 -7.05 -0.34
C GLN A 35 3.79 -6.69 -0.93
N ILE A 36 2.81 -6.36 -0.07
CA ILE A 36 1.48 -5.93 -0.50
C ILE A 36 1.57 -4.63 -1.30
N GLU A 37 2.37 -3.66 -0.87
CA GLU A 37 2.61 -2.40 -1.61
C GLU A 37 3.10 -2.69 -3.03
N ALA A 38 4.13 -3.53 -3.18
CA ALA A 38 4.69 -3.87 -4.48
C ALA A 38 3.67 -4.59 -5.38
N GLU A 39 2.89 -5.52 -4.83
CA GLU A 39 1.81 -6.22 -5.54
C GLU A 39 0.70 -5.27 -5.99
N VAL A 40 0.21 -4.40 -5.09
CA VAL A 40 -0.82 -3.41 -5.40
C VAL A 40 -0.34 -2.46 -6.49
N LEU A 41 0.90 -1.97 -6.39
CA LEU A 41 1.47 -1.09 -7.42
C LEU A 41 1.60 -1.81 -8.77
N ALA A 42 1.93 -3.11 -8.77
CA ALA A 42 1.98 -3.92 -9.98
C ALA A 42 0.58 -4.14 -10.58
N GLU A 43 -0.43 -4.43 -9.76
CA GLU A 43 -1.82 -4.59 -10.23
C GLU A 43 -2.39 -3.28 -10.77
N VAL A 44 -2.14 -2.15 -10.10
CA VAL A 44 -2.55 -0.82 -10.59
C VAL A 44 -1.81 -0.47 -11.89
N ALA A 45 -0.51 -0.74 -11.98
CA ALA A 45 0.25 -0.53 -13.21
C ALA A 45 -0.25 -1.42 -14.37
N ALA A 46 -0.79 -2.60 -14.08
CA ALA A 46 -1.41 -3.49 -15.06
C ALA A 46 -2.85 -3.08 -15.43
N ALA A 47 -3.61 -2.54 -14.47
CA ALA A 47 -5.02 -2.18 -14.64
C ALA A 47 -5.23 -0.91 -15.50
N GLY A 48 -4.23 -0.05 -15.66
CA GLY A 48 -4.35 1.15 -16.48
C GLY A 48 -3.02 1.83 -16.82
N PRO A 49 -3.02 2.79 -17.77
CA PRO A 49 -1.84 3.54 -18.18
C PRO A 49 -1.45 4.61 -17.14
N HIS A 50 -1.24 4.21 -15.88
CA HIS A 50 -0.78 5.10 -14.85
C HIS A 50 0.72 5.34 -15.02
N SER A 51 1.12 6.58 -15.28
CA SER A 51 2.55 6.93 -15.39
C SER A 51 3.29 6.60 -14.10
N GLN A 52 4.51 6.04 -14.20
CA GLN A 52 5.39 5.78 -13.06
C GLN A 52 5.58 7.01 -12.15
N ARG A 53 5.48 8.23 -12.71
CA ARG A 53 5.48 9.48 -11.95
C ARG A 53 4.31 9.59 -10.96
N ILE A 54 3.11 9.17 -11.37
CA ILE A 54 1.91 9.18 -10.51
C ILE A 54 2.03 8.09 -9.43
N LEU A 55 2.49 6.89 -9.80
CA LEU A 55 2.75 5.81 -8.83
C LEU A 55 3.83 6.22 -7.82
N ASN A 56 4.87 6.93 -8.26
CA ASN A 56 5.91 7.48 -7.37
C ASN A 56 5.39 8.58 -6.42
N MET A 57 4.30 9.28 -6.77
CA MET A 57 3.64 10.22 -5.84
C MET A 57 2.72 9.52 -4.84
N LEU A 58 2.25 8.31 -5.14
CA LEU A 58 1.37 7.51 -4.28
C LEU A 58 2.13 6.63 -3.29
N ARG A 59 3.27 6.07 -3.72
CA ARG A 59 4.12 5.22 -2.90
C ARG A 59 4.82 6.02 -1.79
N ALA A 60 5.30 5.32 -0.77
CA ALA A 60 6.12 5.94 0.26
C ALA A 60 7.30 6.70 -0.38
N PRO A 61 7.56 7.96 0.00
CA PRO A 61 8.80 8.60 -0.42
C PRO A 61 9.93 7.76 0.15
N ALA A 62 10.84 7.30 -0.72
CA ALA A 62 11.99 6.47 -0.32
C ALA A 62 12.93 7.16 0.70
N ALA A 63 12.65 8.43 1.03
CA ALA A 63 13.32 9.19 2.07
C ALA A 63 12.83 8.84 3.49
N LEU A 64 11.64 8.26 3.64
CA LEU A 64 11.21 7.68 4.91
C LEU A 64 11.80 6.27 4.95
N ASP A 65 12.88 6.12 5.71
CA ASP A 65 13.57 4.85 6.00
C ASP A 65 12.63 3.96 6.84
N TYR A 66 11.55 3.49 6.23
CA TYR A 66 10.64 2.56 6.86
C TYR A 66 11.35 1.22 7.02
N PRO A 67 11.23 0.58 8.19
CA PRO A 67 11.82 -0.73 8.39
C PRO A 67 11.19 -1.73 7.42
N THR A 68 11.98 -2.71 6.97
CA THR A 68 11.55 -3.78 6.05
C THR A 68 11.52 -5.16 6.74
N ASP A 69 11.51 -5.15 8.08
CA ASP A 69 11.62 -6.34 8.93
C ASP A 69 10.28 -7.05 9.16
N ASP A 70 10.34 -8.23 9.78
CA ASP A 70 9.18 -8.99 10.27
C ASP A 70 8.53 -8.40 11.54
N ARG A 71 8.86 -7.17 11.91
CA ARG A 71 8.22 -6.46 13.04
C ARG A 71 6.79 -6.06 12.65
N PRO A 72 5.83 -6.06 13.60
CA PRO A 72 4.48 -5.60 13.33
C PRO A 72 4.48 -4.14 12.88
N VAL A 73 3.68 -3.83 11.86
CA VAL A 73 3.48 -2.47 11.37
C VAL A 73 2.91 -1.63 12.50
N SER A 74 3.58 -0.52 12.78
CA SER A 74 3.06 0.51 13.66
C SER A 74 3.36 1.87 13.03
N PHE A 75 2.29 2.63 12.76
CA PHE A 75 2.39 4.01 12.31
C PHE A 75 2.41 5.00 13.49
N GLU A 76 2.40 4.50 14.72
CA GLU A 76 2.37 5.29 15.93
C GLU A 76 3.65 6.14 16.03
N GLY A 77 3.51 7.47 15.97
CA GLY A 77 4.64 8.41 16.01
C GLY A 77 5.22 8.82 14.66
N HIS A 78 4.68 8.32 13.53
CA HIS A 78 5.09 8.79 12.20
C HIS A 78 4.26 10.02 11.78
N ASP A 79 4.93 11.16 11.56
CA ASP A 79 4.30 12.44 11.17
C ASP A 79 3.68 12.40 9.75
N PHE A 80 4.10 11.44 8.93
CA PHE A 80 3.60 11.24 7.58
C PHE A 80 3.40 9.75 7.31
N VAL A 81 2.19 9.36 6.89
CA VAL A 81 1.87 7.98 6.48
C VAL A 81 1.48 8.00 5.00
N PRO A 82 2.15 7.23 4.13
CA PRO A 82 1.81 7.12 2.72
C PRO A 82 0.38 6.64 2.50
N ILE A 83 -0.26 7.13 1.44
CA ILE A 83 -1.66 6.79 1.11
C ILE A 83 -1.82 5.29 0.90
N VAL A 84 -0.85 4.65 0.24
CA VAL A 84 -0.85 3.20 -0.01
C VAL A 84 -0.76 2.42 1.31
N PHE A 85 0.14 2.81 2.22
CA PHE A 85 0.28 2.16 3.53
C PHE A 85 -0.97 2.31 4.38
N ASN A 86 -1.53 3.51 4.42
CA ASN A 86 -2.78 3.75 5.13
C ASN A 86 -3.93 2.93 4.53
N ALA A 87 -4.03 2.86 3.19
CA ALA A 87 -5.03 2.04 2.52
C ALA A 87 -4.86 0.55 2.83
N ILE A 88 -3.61 0.03 2.84
CA ILE A 88 -3.34 -1.38 3.18
C ILE A 88 -3.71 -1.67 4.62
N SER A 89 -3.30 -0.81 5.57
CA SER A 89 -3.61 -1.00 6.99
C SER A 89 -5.11 -0.88 7.28
N ASP A 90 -5.80 0.06 6.62
CA ASP A 90 -7.25 0.25 6.72
C ASP A 90 -7.98 -0.98 6.18
N ALA A 91 -7.61 -1.45 4.99
CA ALA A 91 -8.18 -2.66 4.39
C ALA A 91 -7.89 -3.90 5.25
N TRP A 92 -6.66 -4.06 5.75
CA TRP A 92 -6.28 -5.17 6.64
C TRP A 92 -7.16 -5.24 7.90
N ARG A 93 -7.56 -4.09 8.42
CA ARG A 93 -8.49 -3.98 9.56
C ARG A 93 -9.96 -4.10 9.15
N CYS A 94 -10.31 -3.74 7.91
CA CYS A 94 -11.68 -3.77 7.39
C CYS A 94 -12.10 -5.14 6.85
N VAL A 95 -11.15 -6.00 6.45
CA VAL A 95 -11.43 -7.41 6.11
C VAL A 95 -11.65 -8.20 7.40
N ASP A 96 -12.76 -7.94 8.09
CA ASP A 96 -13.31 -8.79 9.16
C ASP A 96 -14.33 -9.77 8.56
#